data_AF-A0A536E9Q8-F1
#
_entry.id   AF-A0A536E9Q8-F1
#
_cell.length_a   1.000
_cell.length_b   1.000
_cell.length_c   1.000
_cell.angle_alpha   90.00
_cell.angle_beta   90.00
_cell.angle_gamma   90.00
#
_symmetry.space_group_name_H-M   'P 1'
#
loop_
_entity.id
_entity.type
_entity.pdbx_description
1 polymer ?
#
loop_
_entity_poly.entity_id
_entity_poly.type
_entity_poly.pdbx_seq_one_letter_code
_entity_poly.pdbx_strand_id
1 'polypeptide(L)'
;PQGIPKLIATLRSETGAELEFHGHNDFGLATANSVAAWRYGCRKINSVFAGLGERTGNTSLEQVVAAYIRLYGDPGFDLTVLSELASLIDRDLIPAPRTAPIVGEVFTTQAGIHQAGVAKQANAPGGLIYLAYDPALVGRTEAERSVIGAMSGSEGIVAVLNAEAGRRSAEVRFSTTSRIVKDIYDRVQEAYDGRYDEKTDRWNDYRTTFFTPEEIWQMAASALHLEDGG
;
A
#
# COMPACT_ATOMS: atom_id res chain seq x y z
N PRO A 1 11.98 2.71 -20.42
CA PRO A 1 11.84 1.68 -21.48
C PRO A 1 12.04 2.23 -22.92
N GLN A 2 13.19 2.84 -23.23
CA GLN A 2 13.38 3.53 -24.52
C GLN A 2 13.60 2.59 -25.73
N GLY A 3 14.10 1.38 -25.52
CA GLY A 3 14.38 0.43 -26.60
C GLY A 3 13.13 -0.27 -27.17
N ILE A 4 12.12 -0.51 -26.32
CA ILE A 4 10.90 -1.24 -26.69
C ILE A 4 10.13 -0.57 -27.83
N PRO A 5 9.86 0.75 -27.80
CA PRO A 5 9.17 1.44 -28.90
C PRO A 5 9.77 1.17 -30.28
N LYS A 6 11.10 1.31 -30.40
CA LYS A 6 11.82 1.11 -31.66
C LYS A 6 11.71 -0.35 -32.10
N LEU A 7 11.95 -1.30 -31.20
CA LEU A 7 11.90 -2.72 -31.51
C LEU A 7 10.53 -3.14 -32.03
N ILE A 8 9.45 -2.76 -31.33
CA ILE A 8 8.08 -3.13 -31.70
C ILE A 8 7.68 -2.47 -33.02
N ALA A 9 7.98 -1.18 -33.20
CA ALA A 9 7.67 -0.48 -34.44
C ALA A 9 8.39 -1.11 -35.64
N THR A 10 9.68 -1.44 -35.50
CA THR A 10 10.45 -2.12 -36.56
C THR A 10 9.93 -3.52 -36.84
N LEU A 11 9.71 -4.36 -35.82
CA LEU A 11 9.18 -5.71 -36.04
C LEU A 11 7.83 -5.67 -36.76
N ARG A 12 6.96 -4.72 -36.39
CA ARG A 12 5.66 -4.55 -37.02
C ARG A 12 5.78 -4.08 -38.47
N SER A 13 6.68 -3.12 -38.76
CA SER A 13 6.86 -2.61 -40.12
C SER A 13 7.48 -3.64 -41.07
N GLU A 14 8.44 -4.42 -40.59
CA GLU A 14 9.17 -5.39 -41.42
C GLU A 14 8.38 -6.69 -41.64
N THR A 15 7.57 -7.12 -40.67
CA THR A 15 6.90 -8.42 -40.73
C THR A 15 5.40 -8.34 -41.00
N GLY A 16 4.74 -7.23 -40.62
CA GLY A 16 3.28 -7.12 -40.61
C GLY A 16 2.58 -8.06 -39.62
N ALA A 17 3.33 -8.84 -38.81
CA ALA A 17 2.77 -9.83 -37.91
C ALA A 17 2.09 -9.19 -36.70
N GLU A 18 1.11 -9.91 -36.14
CA GLU A 18 0.60 -9.58 -34.82
C GLU A 18 1.66 -9.90 -33.77
N LEU A 19 2.03 -8.90 -32.97
CA LEU A 19 3.09 -9.03 -31.97
C LEU A 19 2.51 -9.27 -30.57
N GLU A 20 3.23 -10.09 -29.82
CA GLU A 20 3.02 -10.36 -28.40
C GLU A 20 4.32 -10.05 -27.63
N PHE A 21 4.19 -9.48 -26.44
CA PHE A 21 5.33 -9.14 -25.59
C PHE A 21 5.28 -9.93 -24.29
N HIS A 22 6.40 -10.59 -23.98
CA HIS A 22 6.62 -11.32 -22.74
C HIS A 22 7.85 -10.72 -22.04
N GLY A 23 7.64 -10.07 -20.90
CA GLY A 23 8.69 -9.36 -20.17
C GLY A 23 9.01 -10.02 -18.83
N HIS A 24 10.30 -10.21 -18.56
CA HIS A 24 10.81 -10.54 -17.23
C HIS A 24 11.24 -9.28 -16.47
N ASN A 25 11.28 -9.40 -15.14
CA ASN A 25 11.43 -8.26 -14.23
C ASN A 25 12.82 -8.13 -13.59
N ASP A 26 13.87 -8.70 -14.18
CA ASP A 26 15.23 -8.77 -13.57
C ASP A 26 15.82 -7.39 -13.25
N PHE A 27 15.38 -6.35 -13.97
CA PHE A 27 15.79 -4.96 -13.75
C PHE A 27 14.65 -4.06 -13.21
N GLY A 28 13.53 -4.62 -12.79
CA GLY A 28 12.35 -3.84 -12.38
C GLY A 28 11.65 -3.12 -13.53
N LEU A 29 11.85 -3.57 -14.78
CA LEU A 29 11.36 -2.89 -15.98
C LEU A 29 10.23 -3.63 -16.71
N ALA A 30 9.75 -4.77 -16.21
CA ALA A 30 8.78 -5.61 -16.93
C ALA A 30 7.49 -4.83 -17.26
N THR A 31 6.85 -4.24 -16.24
CA THR A 31 5.63 -3.43 -16.40
C THR A 31 5.85 -2.26 -17.36
N ALA A 32 6.93 -1.49 -17.18
CA ALA A 32 7.22 -0.33 -18.02
C ALA A 32 7.47 -0.73 -19.49
N ASN A 33 8.16 -1.85 -19.72
CA ASN A 33 8.40 -2.41 -21.04
C ASN A 33 7.11 -2.93 -21.67
N SER A 34 6.25 -3.62 -20.93
CA SER A 34 4.95 -4.10 -21.40
C SER A 34 4.02 -2.95 -21.81
N VAL A 35 3.92 -1.91 -20.97
CA VAL A 35 3.14 -0.70 -21.30
C VAL A 35 3.70 -0.05 -22.56
N ALA A 36 5.02 0.07 -22.69
CA ALA A 36 5.63 0.58 -23.92
C ALA A 36 5.32 -0.32 -25.12
N ALA A 37 5.35 -1.64 -24.97
CA ALA A 37 5.12 -2.55 -26.08
C ALA A 37 3.71 -2.39 -26.66
N TRP A 38 2.66 -2.37 -25.84
CA TRP A 38 1.30 -2.19 -26.38
C TRP A 38 1.13 -0.81 -27.03
N ARG A 39 1.77 0.24 -26.48
CA ARG A 39 1.61 1.61 -27.00
C ARG A 39 2.18 1.77 -28.41
N TYR A 40 3.13 0.91 -28.77
CA TYR A 40 3.81 0.97 -30.07
C TYR A 40 3.38 -0.14 -31.03
N GLY A 41 2.28 -0.84 -30.74
CA GLY A 41 1.62 -1.74 -31.69
C GLY A 41 1.72 -3.22 -31.37
N CYS A 42 2.21 -3.59 -30.19
CA CYS A 42 2.04 -4.94 -29.68
C CYS A 42 0.56 -5.15 -29.29
N ARG A 43 -0.03 -6.28 -29.68
CA ARG A 43 -1.46 -6.53 -29.49
C ARG A 43 -1.77 -7.34 -28.23
N LYS A 44 -0.77 -8.08 -27.73
CA LYS A 44 -0.89 -8.93 -26.54
C LYS A 44 0.28 -8.70 -25.61
N ILE A 45 0.01 -8.64 -24.32
CA ILE A 45 1.01 -8.62 -23.26
C ILE A 45 0.80 -9.85 -22.40
N ASN A 46 1.86 -10.63 -22.18
CA ASN A 46 1.86 -11.63 -21.12
C ASN A 46 2.07 -10.97 -19.78
N SER A 47 1.28 -11.38 -18.80
CA SER A 47 1.42 -10.96 -17.42
C SER A 47 0.95 -12.07 -16.49
N VAL A 48 1.41 -12.01 -15.24
CA VAL A 48 1.02 -12.92 -14.17
C VAL A 48 0.68 -12.08 -12.95
N PHE A 49 -0.35 -12.49 -12.21
CA PHE A 49 -0.74 -11.80 -10.97
C PHE A 49 0.42 -11.82 -9.95
N ALA A 50 0.62 -10.69 -9.26
CA ALA A 50 1.77 -10.43 -8.39
C ALA A 50 3.14 -10.55 -9.07
N GLY A 51 3.18 -10.62 -10.41
CA GLY A 51 4.41 -10.80 -11.19
C GLY A 51 5.11 -12.14 -10.97
N LEU A 52 4.40 -13.19 -10.49
CA LEU A 52 5.00 -14.49 -10.26
C LEU A 52 5.66 -15.08 -11.51
N GLY A 53 6.76 -15.80 -11.30
CA GLY A 53 7.54 -16.42 -12.38
C GLY A 53 8.96 -16.79 -11.92
N GLU A 54 9.80 -17.18 -12.88
CA GLU A 54 11.21 -17.47 -12.61
C GLU A 54 11.98 -16.23 -12.14
N ARG A 55 13.01 -16.45 -11.32
CA ARG A 55 13.94 -15.40 -10.84
C ARG A 55 13.19 -14.28 -10.11
N THR A 56 13.19 -13.08 -10.68
CA THR A 56 12.52 -11.89 -10.14
C THR A 56 11.10 -11.70 -10.70
N GLY A 57 10.61 -12.68 -11.48
CA GLY A 57 9.25 -12.71 -11.97
C GLY A 57 9.02 -12.12 -13.36
N ASN A 58 7.74 -12.01 -13.70
CA ASN A 58 7.21 -11.53 -14.97
C ASN A 58 6.55 -10.16 -14.83
N THR A 59 6.02 -9.62 -15.93
CA THR A 59 5.11 -8.47 -15.90
C THR A 59 3.93 -8.73 -14.94
N SER A 60 3.70 -7.81 -14.01
CA SER A 60 2.63 -7.88 -13.01
C SER A 60 1.28 -7.48 -13.61
N LEU A 61 0.30 -8.40 -13.58
CA LEU A 61 -1.04 -8.22 -14.16
C LEU A 61 -1.75 -6.98 -13.60
N GLU A 62 -1.83 -6.87 -12.28
CA GLU A 62 -2.51 -5.78 -11.59
C GLU A 62 -1.90 -4.42 -11.93
N GLN A 63 -0.58 -4.35 -12.12
CA GLN A 63 0.08 -3.10 -12.51
C GLN A 63 -0.20 -2.71 -13.96
N VAL A 64 -0.20 -3.66 -14.90
CA VAL A 64 -0.54 -3.33 -16.30
C VAL A 64 -2.03 -2.97 -16.43
N VAL A 65 -2.93 -3.63 -15.69
CA VAL A 65 -4.35 -3.24 -15.66
C VAL A 65 -4.51 -1.81 -15.11
N ALA A 66 -3.88 -1.49 -13.97
CA ALA A 66 -3.93 -0.14 -13.40
C ALA A 66 -3.32 0.93 -14.34
N ALA A 67 -2.24 0.60 -15.04
CA ALA A 67 -1.64 1.48 -16.04
C ALA A 67 -2.54 1.67 -17.27
N TYR A 68 -3.21 0.61 -17.73
CA TYR A 68 -4.17 0.68 -18.84
C TYR A 68 -5.33 1.62 -18.49
N ILE A 69 -5.98 1.40 -17.34
CA ILE A 69 -7.10 2.24 -16.88
C ILE A 69 -6.67 3.70 -16.79
N ARG A 70 -5.46 3.97 -16.27
CA ARG A 70 -4.95 5.33 -16.14
C ARG A 70 -4.72 6.02 -17.48
N LEU A 71 -4.30 5.26 -18.51
CA LEU A 71 -3.98 5.81 -19.83
C LEU A 71 -5.18 5.90 -20.77
N TYR A 72 -6.13 4.97 -20.67
CA TYR A 72 -7.21 4.78 -21.65
C TYR A 72 -8.62 4.80 -21.05
N GLY A 73 -8.74 4.89 -19.73
CA GLY A 73 -10.00 4.69 -19.01
C GLY A 73 -10.29 3.22 -18.74
N ASP A 74 -11.22 2.98 -17.82
CA ASP A 74 -11.68 1.65 -17.46
C ASP A 74 -12.67 1.11 -18.51
N PRO A 75 -12.38 -0.01 -19.19
CA PRO A 75 -13.30 -0.63 -20.14
C PRO A 75 -14.43 -1.44 -19.47
N GLY A 76 -14.50 -1.46 -18.14
CA GLY A 76 -15.45 -2.23 -17.35
C GLY A 76 -14.80 -3.45 -16.66
N PHE A 77 -13.55 -3.31 -16.22
CA PHE A 77 -12.87 -4.37 -15.46
C PHE A 77 -13.47 -4.48 -14.05
N ASP A 78 -13.75 -5.71 -13.62
CA ASP A 78 -13.99 -5.99 -12.21
C ASP A 78 -12.64 -6.15 -11.49
N LEU A 79 -12.23 -5.10 -10.79
CA LEU A 79 -10.95 -5.06 -10.09
C LEU A 79 -11.02 -5.66 -8.68
N THR A 80 -12.22 -5.99 -8.17
CA THR A 80 -12.38 -6.59 -6.84
C THR A 80 -11.74 -7.99 -6.77
N VAL A 81 -11.73 -8.70 -7.91
CA VAL A 81 -11.05 -9.99 -8.08
C VAL A 81 -9.54 -9.93 -7.74
N LEU A 82 -8.90 -8.76 -7.85
CA LEU A 82 -7.48 -8.62 -7.51
C LEU A 82 -7.23 -8.85 -6.01
N SER A 83 -8.17 -8.47 -5.14
CA SER A 83 -8.06 -8.74 -3.70
C SER A 83 -8.33 -10.21 -3.37
N GLU A 84 -9.21 -10.88 -4.11
CA GLU A 84 -9.43 -12.32 -3.98
C GLU A 84 -8.17 -13.10 -4.38
N LEU A 85 -7.56 -12.74 -5.51
CA LEU A 85 -6.31 -13.33 -5.98
C LEU A 85 -5.15 -13.07 -5.01
N ALA A 86 -5.06 -11.87 -4.43
CA ALA A 86 -4.06 -11.56 -3.40
C ALA A 86 -4.20 -12.51 -2.20
N SER A 87 -5.44 -12.68 -1.71
CA SER A 87 -5.74 -13.57 -0.59
C SER A 87 -5.44 -15.04 -0.91
N LEU A 88 -5.64 -15.45 -2.16
CA LEU A 88 -5.31 -16.81 -2.61
C LEU A 88 -3.79 -17.02 -2.68
N ILE A 89 -3.04 -16.06 -3.22
CA ILE A 89 -1.57 -16.12 -3.24
C ILE A 89 -1.01 -16.18 -1.82
N ASP A 90 -1.47 -15.31 -0.93
CA ASP A 90 -0.97 -15.25 0.44
C ASP A 90 -1.22 -16.55 1.21
N ARG A 91 -2.27 -17.30 0.86
CA ARG A 91 -2.60 -18.60 1.48
C ARG A 91 -1.82 -19.76 0.86
N ASP A 92 -1.74 -19.81 -0.47
CA ASP A 92 -1.35 -21.03 -1.18
C ASP A 92 0.04 -20.95 -1.85
N LEU A 93 0.61 -19.75 -2.00
CA LEU A 93 1.86 -19.49 -2.72
C LEU A 93 2.81 -18.62 -1.89
N ILE A 94 3.89 -18.14 -2.51
CA ILE A 94 4.77 -17.15 -1.90
C ILE A 94 4.03 -15.80 -1.86
N PRO A 95 3.77 -15.23 -0.67
CA PRO A 95 3.06 -13.96 -0.54
C PRO A 95 3.75 -12.84 -1.30
N ALA A 96 2.95 -11.93 -1.88
CA ALA A 96 3.50 -10.72 -2.45
C ALA A 96 4.10 -9.85 -1.33
N PRO A 97 5.15 -9.05 -1.61
CA PRO A 97 5.64 -8.09 -0.62
C PRO A 97 4.51 -7.18 -0.12
N ARG A 98 4.51 -6.82 1.17
CA ARG A 98 3.55 -5.84 1.72
C ARG A 98 3.59 -4.50 0.98
N THR A 99 4.70 -4.17 0.33
CA THR A 99 4.87 -2.96 -0.48
C THR A 99 4.57 -3.16 -1.97
N ALA A 100 4.01 -4.32 -2.36
CA ALA A 100 3.67 -4.60 -3.75
C ALA A 100 2.66 -3.56 -4.27
N PRO A 101 2.88 -2.97 -5.46
CA PRO A 101 1.94 -2.02 -6.03
C PRO A 101 0.55 -2.63 -6.20
N ILE A 102 -0.50 -1.83 -5.94
CA ILE A 102 -1.92 -2.18 -6.07
C ILE A 102 -2.42 -3.21 -5.04
N VAL A 103 -1.71 -4.32 -4.84
CA VAL A 103 -2.19 -5.47 -4.03
C VAL A 103 -1.53 -5.58 -2.66
N GLY A 104 -0.42 -4.87 -2.40
CA GLY A 104 0.18 -4.80 -1.07
C GLY A 104 -0.60 -3.89 -0.10
N GLU A 105 -0.09 -3.70 1.11
CA GLU A 105 -0.60 -2.77 2.12
C GLU A 105 -0.24 -1.29 1.81
N VAL A 106 -0.26 -0.93 0.53
CA VAL A 106 0.26 0.34 -0.01
C VAL A 106 -0.73 1.51 0.04
N PHE A 107 -1.99 1.23 0.39
CA PHE A 107 -3.01 2.27 0.59
C PHE A 107 -2.99 2.87 2.00
N THR A 108 -2.10 2.37 2.84
CA THR A 108 -1.92 2.82 4.23
C THR A 108 -0.87 3.91 4.30
N THR A 109 -1.07 4.93 5.14
CA THR A 109 -0.10 6.03 5.26
C THR A 109 0.21 6.37 6.71
N GLN A 110 1.51 6.49 6.99
CA GLN A 110 2.01 6.69 8.35
C GLN A 110 2.27 8.14 8.70
N ALA A 111 2.74 8.96 7.75
CA ALA A 111 3.20 10.31 8.06
C ALA A 111 2.02 11.22 8.42
N GLY A 112 2.13 11.96 9.52
CA GLY A 112 1.05 12.87 9.98
C GLY A 112 0.60 13.86 8.91
N ILE A 113 1.52 14.36 8.07
CA ILE A 113 1.21 15.23 6.92
C ILE A 113 0.42 14.52 5.82
N HIS A 114 0.63 13.21 5.63
CA HIS A 114 -0.11 12.41 4.66
C HIS A 114 -1.53 12.16 5.17
N GLN A 115 -1.68 11.81 6.45
CA GLN A 115 -2.97 11.64 7.10
C GLN A 115 -3.81 12.92 7.05
N ALA A 116 -3.18 14.08 7.31
CA ALA A 116 -3.84 15.38 7.20
C ALA A 116 -4.32 15.70 5.76
N GLY A 117 -3.59 15.28 4.73
CA GLY A 117 -4.06 15.43 3.34
C GLY A 117 -5.16 14.44 3.00
N VAL A 118 -5.06 13.18 3.40
CA VAL A 118 -6.13 12.18 3.22
C VAL A 118 -7.44 12.67 3.85
N ALA A 119 -7.40 13.24 5.06
CA ALA A 119 -8.58 13.80 5.73
C ALA A 119 -9.21 14.98 4.96
N LYS A 120 -8.44 15.71 4.14
CA LYS A 120 -8.92 16.84 3.35
C LYS A 120 -9.30 16.48 1.92
N GLN A 121 -8.94 15.28 1.45
CA GLN A 121 -9.07 14.90 0.04
C GLN A 121 -10.52 14.83 -0.44
N ALA A 122 -11.48 14.52 0.46
CA ALA A 122 -12.91 14.48 0.12
C ALA A 122 -13.44 15.83 -0.39
N ASN A 123 -12.82 16.94 0.03
CA ASN A 123 -13.19 18.30 -0.39
C ASN A 123 -12.20 18.89 -1.40
N ALA A 124 -11.21 18.12 -1.84
CA ALA A 124 -10.18 18.59 -2.75
C ALA A 124 -10.65 18.50 -4.22
N PRO A 125 -10.56 19.58 -5.01
CA PRO A 125 -11.04 19.58 -6.39
C PRO A 125 -10.27 18.64 -7.35
N GLY A 126 -9.13 18.09 -6.92
CA GLY A 126 -8.30 17.16 -7.68
C GLY A 126 -8.47 15.67 -7.32
N GLY A 127 -9.36 15.34 -6.38
CA GLY A 127 -9.53 13.97 -5.88
C GLY A 127 -8.47 13.59 -4.84
N LEU A 128 -8.00 12.33 -4.89
CA LEU A 128 -7.03 11.77 -3.94
C LEU A 128 -5.71 12.55 -3.95
N ILE A 129 -5.21 12.92 -2.76
CA ILE A 129 -4.02 13.78 -2.64
C ILE A 129 -2.71 12.97 -2.61
N TYR A 130 -2.71 11.82 -1.92
CA TYR A 130 -1.51 11.00 -1.70
C TYR A 130 -1.62 9.57 -2.23
N LEU A 131 -2.75 9.21 -2.82
CA LEU A 131 -2.97 7.89 -3.41
C LEU A 131 -3.12 8.03 -4.91
N ALA A 132 -2.42 7.16 -5.66
CA ALA A 132 -2.52 7.12 -7.11
C ALA A 132 -3.85 6.53 -7.61
N TYR A 133 -4.53 5.75 -6.76
CA TYR A 133 -5.79 5.06 -7.06
C TYR A 133 -6.67 4.97 -5.80
N ASP A 134 -7.99 4.92 -6.00
CA ASP A 134 -8.96 4.68 -4.94
C ASP A 134 -8.91 3.20 -4.51
N PRO A 135 -8.63 2.88 -3.22
CA PRO A 135 -8.61 1.51 -2.73
C PRO A 135 -9.92 0.75 -2.97
N ALA A 136 -11.06 1.48 -2.99
CA ALA A 136 -12.38 0.88 -3.21
C ALA A 136 -12.48 0.15 -4.55
N LEU A 137 -11.71 0.59 -5.56
CA LEU A 137 -11.70 -0.05 -6.88
C LEU A 137 -11.24 -1.51 -6.79
N VAL A 138 -10.25 -1.82 -5.95
CA VAL A 138 -9.76 -3.18 -5.77
C VAL A 138 -10.51 -3.93 -4.67
N GLY A 139 -11.72 -3.49 -4.31
CA GLY A 139 -12.55 -4.10 -3.26
C GLY A 139 -12.00 -3.87 -1.85
N ARG A 140 -11.13 -2.87 -1.66
CA ARG A 140 -10.59 -2.54 -0.34
C ARG A 140 -11.34 -1.36 0.24
N THR A 141 -11.94 -1.57 1.40
CA THR A 141 -12.77 -0.58 2.07
C THR A 141 -11.98 0.51 2.78
N GLU A 142 -10.65 0.51 2.68
CA GLU A 142 -9.79 1.33 3.54
C GLU A 142 -8.74 2.12 2.76
N ALA A 143 -9.03 3.41 2.56
CA ALA A 143 -8.04 4.47 2.76
C ALA A 143 -7.65 4.61 4.25
N GLU A 144 -8.30 3.83 5.13
CA GLU A 144 -8.20 3.87 6.58
C GLU A 144 -7.51 2.63 7.13
N ARG A 145 -6.21 2.51 6.92
CA ARG A 145 -5.41 2.14 8.08
C ARG A 145 -4.71 3.40 8.52
N SER A 146 -5.38 4.14 9.39
CA SER A 146 -4.72 5.09 10.29
C SER A 146 -3.87 4.27 11.26
N VAL A 147 -2.87 3.58 10.70
CA VAL A 147 -1.92 2.79 11.45
C VAL A 147 -0.81 3.70 11.93
N ILE A 148 -0.30 3.39 13.11
CA ILE A 148 0.77 4.17 13.73
C ILE A 148 2.10 3.43 13.53
N GLY A 149 3.10 4.16 13.06
CA GLY A 149 4.48 3.72 13.21
C GLY A 149 5.44 4.85 13.57
N ALA A 150 6.73 4.57 13.49
CA ALA A 150 7.79 5.48 13.95
C ALA A 150 7.65 6.91 13.39
N MET A 151 7.19 7.04 12.14
CA MET A 151 7.04 8.31 11.42
C MET A 151 5.71 9.04 11.66
N SER A 152 4.78 8.48 12.43
CA SER A 152 3.43 9.04 12.59
C SER A 152 3.37 10.28 13.47
N GLY A 153 4.29 10.41 14.42
CA GLY A 153 4.28 11.52 15.37
C GLY A 153 3.03 11.54 16.27
N SER A 154 2.99 12.53 17.17
CA SER A 154 1.86 12.69 18.09
C SER A 154 0.55 13.09 17.39
N GLU A 155 0.62 13.79 16.25
CA GLU A 155 -0.57 14.17 15.48
C GLU A 155 -1.30 12.95 14.92
N GLY A 156 -0.55 11.97 14.38
CA GLY A 156 -1.16 10.73 13.90
C GLY A 156 -1.80 9.94 15.02
N ILE A 157 -1.16 9.84 16.19
CA ILE A 157 -1.71 9.18 17.37
C ILE A 157 -3.02 9.85 17.81
N VAL A 158 -3.05 11.19 17.87
CA VAL A 158 -4.25 11.97 18.22
C VAL A 158 -5.38 11.74 17.22
N ALA A 159 -5.06 11.70 15.92
CA ALA A 159 -6.04 11.44 14.88
C ALA A 159 -6.68 10.05 15.04
N VAL A 160 -5.86 9.02 15.27
CA VAL A 160 -6.33 7.66 15.54
C VAL A 160 -7.20 7.60 16.79
N LEU A 161 -6.70 8.09 17.92
CA LEU A 161 -7.43 8.02 19.19
C LEU A 161 -8.77 8.75 19.16
N ASN A 162 -8.84 9.93 18.53
CA ASN A 162 -10.10 10.67 18.43
C ASN A 162 -11.08 10.02 17.44
N ALA A 163 -10.59 9.40 16.37
CA ALA A 163 -11.44 8.59 15.48
C ALA A 163 -12.00 7.37 16.21
N GLU A 164 -11.16 6.65 16.96
CA GLU A 164 -11.55 5.49 17.75
C GLU A 164 -12.51 5.85 18.90
N ALA A 165 -12.31 7.00 19.56
CA ALA A 165 -13.24 7.55 20.55
C ALA A 165 -14.62 7.82 19.93
N GLY A 166 -14.66 8.43 18.74
CA GLY A 166 -15.89 8.68 18.00
C GLY A 166 -16.62 7.40 17.61
N ARG A 167 -15.90 6.38 17.10
CA ARG A 167 -16.48 5.06 16.77
C ARG A 167 -17.06 4.34 17.99
N ARG A 168 -16.48 4.55 19.17
CA ARG A 168 -16.91 3.95 20.45
C ARG A 168 -17.88 4.82 21.24
N SER A 169 -18.25 6.00 20.74
CA SER A 169 -19.06 6.99 21.47
C SER A 169 -18.48 7.36 22.85
N ALA A 170 -17.14 7.34 22.99
CA ALA A 170 -16.48 7.70 24.24
C ALA A 170 -16.38 9.22 24.37
N GLU A 171 -16.76 9.78 25.53
CA GLU A 171 -16.68 11.22 25.81
C GLU A 171 -15.25 11.69 26.18
N VAL A 172 -14.26 11.26 25.40
CA VAL A 172 -12.86 11.63 25.57
C VAL A 172 -12.33 12.32 24.32
N ARG A 173 -11.50 13.35 24.51
CA ARG A 173 -10.81 14.04 23.42
C ARG A 173 -9.33 14.17 23.72
N PHE A 174 -8.51 13.69 22.81
CA PHE A 174 -7.06 13.73 22.91
C PHE A 174 -6.49 14.93 22.14
N SER A 175 -5.40 15.50 22.67
CA SER A 175 -4.60 16.54 22.05
C SER A 175 -3.12 16.17 22.06
N THR A 176 -2.30 16.82 21.23
CA THR A 176 -0.85 16.59 21.18
C THR A 176 -0.13 16.97 22.47
N THR A 177 -0.75 17.77 23.33
CA THR A 177 -0.26 18.15 24.66
C THR A 177 -0.63 17.16 25.77
N SER A 178 -1.42 16.12 25.45
CA SER A 178 -1.81 15.09 26.41
C SER A 178 -0.62 14.23 26.82
N ARG A 179 -0.48 13.98 28.13
CA ARG A 179 0.53 13.04 28.66
C ARG A 179 0.34 11.63 28.10
N ILE A 180 -0.91 11.18 27.95
CA ILE A 180 -1.23 9.86 27.39
C ILE A 180 -0.72 9.73 25.96
N VAL A 181 -0.88 10.80 25.15
CA VAL A 181 -0.39 10.80 23.76
C VAL A 181 1.14 10.76 23.73
N LYS A 182 1.81 11.46 24.66
CA LYS A 182 3.27 11.41 24.79
C LYS A 182 3.75 10.02 25.20
N ASP A 183 3.10 9.40 26.18
CA ASP A 183 3.44 8.05 26.66
C ASP A 183 3.24 7.00 25.56
N ILE A 184 2.16 7.09 24.79
CA ILE A 184 1.91 6.22 23.64
C ILE A 184 2.98 6.44 22.57
N TYR A 185 3.32 7.70 22.27
CA TYR A 185 4.37 8.02 21.32
C TYR A 185 5.70 7.38 21.71
N ASP A 186 6.10 7.48 22.97
CA ASP A 186 7.37 6.92 23.46
C ASP A 186 7.36 5.38 23.38
N ARG A 187 6.24 4.72 23.74
CA ARG A 187 6.09 3.26 23.58
C ARG A 187 6.15 2.82 22.12
N VAL A 188 5.57 3.61 21.22
CA VAL A 188 5.66 3.35 19.78
C VAL A 188 7.12 3.42 19.33
N GLN A 189 7.88 4.47 19.72
CA GLN A 189 9.30 4.58 19.36
C GLN A 189 10.12 3.41 19.90
N GLU A 190 9.98 3.09 21.20
CA GLU A 190 10.70 1.98 21.84
C GLU A 190 10.44 0.64 21.11
N ALA A 191 9.20 0.40 20.69
CA ALA A 191 8.87 -0.81 19.95
C ALA A 191 9.55 -0.90 18.58
N TYR A 192 9.82 0.21 17.89
CA TYR A 192 10.54 0.20 16.60
C TYR A 192 12.07 0.22 16.77
N ASP A 193 12.58 0.85 17.82
CA ASP A 193 14.02 0.88 18.10
C ASP A 193 14.54 -0.52 18.45
N GLY A 194 13.73 -1.32 19.16
CA GLY A 194 14.14 -2.64 19.64
C GLY A 194 15.28 -2.58 20.65
N ARG A 195 16.00 -3.69 20.82
CA ARG A 195 17.10 -3.81 21.79
C ARG A 195 18.35 -4.40 21.13
N TYR A 196 19.47 -3.71 21.26
CA TYR A 196 20.75 -4.22 20.80
C TYR A 196 21.30 -5.27 21.80
N ASP A 197 21.61 -6.46 21.29
CA ASP A 197 22.28 -7.53 22.01
C ASP A 197 23.76 -7.58 21.62
N GLU A 198 24.62 -7.08 22.52
CA GLU A 198 26.07 -7.06 22.35
C GLU A 198 26.68 -8.46 22.17
N LYS A 199 26.04 -9.52 22.70
CA LYS A 199 26.58 -10.89 22.61
C LYS A 199 26.39 -11.48 21.22
N THR A 200 25.32 -11.10 20.54
CA THR A 200 25.00 -11.59 19.19
C THR A 200 25.31 -10.55 18.10
N ASP A 201 25.71 -9.33 18.48
CA ASP A 201 25.92 -8.18 17.61
C ASP A 201 24.70 -7.91 16.71
N ARG A 202 23.50 -7.96 17.31
CA ARG A 202 22.23 -7.87 16.61
C ARG A 202 21.20 -7.06 17.38
N TRP A 203 20.36 -6.35 16.62
CA TRP A 203 19.12 -5.78 17.16
C TRP A 203 18.05 -6.87 17.20
N ASN A 204 17.40 -7.00 18.35
CA ASN A 204 16.31 -7.93 18.63
C ASN A 204 15.06 -7.15 19.06
N ASP A 205 13.91 -7.82 19.11
CA ASP A 205 12.65 -7.30 19.67
C ASP A 205 12.13 -5.99 19.05
N TYR A 206 12.59 -5.64 17.84
CA TYR A 206 12.04 -4.50 17.09
C TYR A 206 10.81 -4.92 16.29
N ARG A 207 9.81 -4.05 16.29
CA ARG A 207 8.56 -4.25 15.56
C ARG A 207 8.76 -3.94 14.08
N THR A 208 8.26 -4.83 13.23
CA THR A 208 8.29 -4.69 11.75
C THR A 208 6.91 -4.45 11.14
N THR A 209 5.87 -4.48 11.97
CA THR A 209 4.47 -4.26 11.59
C THR A 209 3.96 -2.96 12.19
N PHE A 210 2.88 -2.41 11.63
CA PHE A 210 2.29 -1.20 12.18
C PHE A 210 1.43 -1.48 13.41
N PHE A 211 1.28 -0.48 14.28
CA PHE A 211 0.26 -0.52 15.33
C PHE A 211 -1.11 -0.26 14.70
N THR A 212 -2.05 -1.14 14.99
CA THR A 212 -3.45 -1.01 14.60
C THR A 212 -4.15 0.08 15.43
N PRO A 213 -5.27 0.64 14.93
CA PRO A 213 -6.09 1.56 15.73
C PRO A 213 -6.51 0.97 17.08
N GLU A 214 -6.84 -0.32 17.12
CA GLU A 214 -7.20 -1.03 18.36
C GLU A 214 -6.03 -1.09 19.35
N GLU A 215 -4.82 -1.44 18.92
CA GLU A 215 -3.64 -1.45 19.81
C GLU A 215 -3.39 -0.07 20.42
N ILE A 216 -3.51 0.99 19.62
CA ILE A 216 -3.34 2.37 20.09
C ILE A 216 -4.44 2.77 21.07
N TRP A 217 -5.70 2.38 20.79
CA TRP A 217 -6.81 2.59 21.70
C TRP A 217 -6.60 1.89 23.04
N GLN A 218 -6.21 0.61 23.03
CA GLN A 218 -5.93 -0.17 24.24
C GLN A 218 -4.85 0.49 25.11
N MET A 219 -3.78 1.01 24.51
CA MET A 219 -2.75 1.74 25.26
C MET A 219 -3.31 2.97 25.98
N ALA A 220 -4.23 3.71 25.34
CA ALA A 220 -4.89 4.86 25.96
C ALA A 220 -5.91 4.43 27.03
N ALA A 221 -6.70 3.39 26.77
CA ALA A 221 -7.71 2.86 27.67
C ALA A 221 -7.08 2.35 28.97
N SER A 222 -6.00 1.58 28.89
CA SER A 222 -5.25 1.14 30.07
C SER A 222 -4.68 2.31 30.88
N ALA A 223 -4.24 3.39 30.21
CA ALA A 223 -3.72 4.59 30.88
C ALA A 223 -4.82 5.44 31.56
N LEU A 224 -6.06 5.32 31.09
CA LEU A 224 -7.23 6.03 31.60
C LEU A 224 -8.13 5.16 32.52
N HIS A 225 -7.77 3.89 32.75
CA HIS A 225 -8.62 2.89 33.42
C HIS A 225 -10.01 2.73 32.77
N LEU A 226 -10.08 2.85 31.43
CA LEU A 226 -11.31 2.69 30.65
C LEU A 226 -11.56 1.24 30.23
N GLU A 227 -11.12 0.25 31.02
CA GLU A 227 -11.38 -1.16 30.70
C GLU A 227 -12.89 -1.45 30.80
N ASP A 228 -13.45 -1.91 29.68
CA ASP A 228 -14.81 -2.37 29.41
C ASP A 228 -15.87 -2.21 30.53
N GLY A 229 -16.64 -1.12 30.44
CA GLY A 229 -17.98 -1.02 31.04
C GLY A 229 -18.19 0.12 32.03
N GLY A 230 -18.79 1.21 31.55
CA GLY A 230 -19.34 2.31 32.35
C GLY A 230 -20.08 3.30 31.48
#